data_AF-A0A957LSB2-F1
#
_entry.id   AF-A0A957LSB2-F1
#
_cell.length_a   1.000
_cell.length_b   1.000
_cell.length_c   1.000
_cell.angle_alpha   90.00
_cell.angle_beta   90.00
_cell.angle_gamma   90.00
#
_symmetry.space_group_name_H-M   'P 1'
#
loop_
_entity.id
_entity.type
_entity.pdbx_description
1 polymer ?
#
loop_
_entity_poly.entity_id
_entity_poly.type
_entity_poly.pdbx_seq_one_letter_code
_entity_poly.pdbx_strand_id
1 'polypeptide(L)' 'MLTYAEELRQEGKIEGEIKGKVETIESLLAVGADWSLITRATGITPDEFETLKAEINRFAEPHAGDDAQQATTG' A
#
# COMPACT_ATOMS: atom_id res chain seq x y z
N MET A 1 -15.50 -21.83 5.71
CA MET A 1 -14.13 -21.75 5.17
C MET A 1 -14.12 -20.54 4.26
N LEU A 2 -13.47 -19.47 4.67
CA LEU A 2 -13.13 -18.38 3.75
C LEU A 2 -12.04 -18.96 2.83
N THR A 3 -12.24 -18.89 1.52
CA THR A 3 -11.30 -19.50 0.57
C THR A 3 -10.06 -18.63 0.47
N TYR A 4 -8.88 -19.22 0.28
CA TYR A 4 -7.58 -18.52 0.17
C TYR A 4 -7.59 -17.36 -0.85
N ALA A 5 -8.47 -17.44 -1.86
CA ALA A 5 -8.71 -16.38 -2.83
C ALA A 5 -9.40 -15.11 -2.26
N GLU A 6 -10.18 -15.22 -1.19
CA GLU A 6 -10.83 -14.10 -0.52
C GLU A 6 -9.91 -13.33 0.42
N GLU A 7 -8.87 -13.97 0.96
CA GLU A 7 -7.79 -13.32 1.72
C GLU A 7 -6.92 -12.47 0.79
N LEU A 8 -6.42 -13.05 -0.31
CA LEU A 8 -5.59 -12.34 -1.29
C LEU A 8 -6.27 -11.10 -1.88
N ARG A 9 -7.59 -11.15 -2.15
CA ARG A 9 -8.32 -9.97 -2.65
C ARG A 9 -8.51 -8.88 -1.58
N GLN A 10 -8.63 -9.26 -0.32
CA GLN A 10 -8.74 -8.29 0.77
C GLN A 10 -7.41 -7.58 1.00
N GLU A 11 -6.31 -8.33 0.99
CA GLU A 11 -4.95 -7.79 1.10
C GLU A 11 -4.64 -6.81 -0.03
N GLY A 12 -4.91 -7.21 -1.29
CA GLY A 12 -4.67 -6.32 -2.44
C GLY A 12 -5.56 -5.07 -2.47
N LYS A 13 -6.76 -5.12 -1.88
CA LYS A 13 -7.62 -3.93 -1.74
C LYS A 13 -7.06 -2.97 -0.71
N ILE A 14 -6.61 -3.49 0.43
CA ILE A 14 -6.04 -2.69 1.52
C ILE A 14 -4.73 -2.04 1.04
N GLU A 15 -3.86 -2.79 0.37
CA GLU A 15 -2.64 -2.26 -0.24
C GLU A 15 -2.93 -1.14 -1.25
N GLY A 16 -3.91 -1.35 -2.13
CA GLY A 16 -4.33 -0.35 -3.11
C GLY A 16 -4.86 0.94 -2.48
N GLU A 17 -5.62 0.84 -1.39
CA GLU A 17 -6.11 2.02 -0.66
C GLU A 17 -4.96 2.79 0.02
N ILE A 18 -3.99 2.10 0.62
CA ILE A 18 -2.83 2.73 1.27
C ILE A 18 -1.93 3.39 0.21
N LYS A 19 -1.63 2.68 -0.88
CA LYS A 19 -0.82 3.19 -1.99
C LYS A 19 -1.44 4.43 -2.64
N GLY A 20 -2.76 4.41 -2.89
CA GLY A 20 -3.46 5.56 -3.47
C GLY A 20 -3.39 6.82 -2.58
N LYS A 21 -3.43 6.65 -1.25
CA LYS A 21 -3.24 7.77 -0.31
C LYS A 21 -1.83 8.34 -0.37
N VAL A 22 -0.81 7.48 -0.42
CA VAL A 22 0.58 7.91 -0.54
C VAL A 22 0.83 8.62 -1.87
N GLU A 23 0.38 8.06 -2.99
CA GLU A 23 0.53 8.67 -4.32
C GLU A 23 -0.16 10.04 -4.41
N THR A 24 -1.32 10.19 -3.76
CA THR A 24 -2.03 11.48 -3.70
C THR A 24 -1.20 12.54 -2.97
N ILE A 25 -0.61 12.18 -1.82
CA ILE A 25 0.24 13.08 -1.04
C ILE A 25 1.52 13.41 -1.80
N GLU A 26 2.20 12.43 -2.41
CA GLU A 26 3.40 12.66 -3.21
C GLU A 26 3.10 13.56 -4.42
N SER A 27 1.95 13.40 -5.07
CA SER A 27 1.51 14.28 -6.16
C SER A 27 1.28 15.72 -5.69
N LEU A 28 0.68 15.90 -4.51
CA LEU A 28 0.48 17.22 -3.91
C LEU A 28 1.83 17.88 -3.54
N LEU A 29 2.75 17.11 -2.96
CA LEU A 29 4.11 17.59 -2.66
C LEU A 29 4.87 17.96 -3.94
N ALA A 30 4.72 17.18 -5.01
CA ALA A 30 5.39 17.42 -6.29
C ALA A 30 4.94 18.72 -6.97
N VAL A 31 3.68 19.14 -6.77
CA VAL A 31 3.18 20.45 -7.24
C VAL A 31 3.49 21.59 -6.28
N GLY A 32 4.21 21.34 -5.18
CA GLY A 32 4.60 22.32 -4.19
C GLY A 32 3.50 22.66 -3.17
N ALA A 33 2.52 21.77 -2.97
CA ALA A 33 1.52 21.98 -1.93
C ALA A 33 2.16 21.90 -0.53
N ASP A 34 1.75 22.83 0.33
CA ASP A 34 2.23 22.87 1.70
C ASP A 34 1.60 21.77 2.56
N TRP A 35 2.36 21.25 3.52
CA TRP A 35 1.91 20.21 4.44
C TRP A 35 0.64 20.58 5.20
N SER A 36 0.43 21.86 5.51
CA SER A 36 -0.81 22.33 6.15
C SER A 36 -2.04 22.15 5.27
N LEU A 37 -1.92 22.28 3.94
CA LEU A 37 -3.01 22.06 2.99
C LEU A 37 -3.26 20.57 2.80
N ILE A 38 -2.18 19.80 2.64
CA ILE A 38 -2.23 18.34 2.48
C ILE A 38 -2.91 17.70 3.70
N THR A 39 -2.49 18.07 4.91
CA THR A 39 -3.08 17.56 6.16
C THR A 39 -4.56 17.93 6.25
N ARG A 40 -4.96 19.13 5.82
CA ARG A 40 -6.38 19.52 5.81
C ARG A 40 -7.21 18.78 4.76
N ALA A 41 -6.64 18.49 3.60
CA ALA A 41 -7.34 17.82 2.51
C ALA A 41 -7.45 16.30 2.70
N THR A 42 -6.41 15.68 3.28
CA THR A 42 -6.29 14.22 3.41
C THR A 42 -6.49 13.73 4.85
N GLY A 43 -6.32 14.60 5.84
CA GLY A 43 -6.28 14.25 7.26
C GLY A 43 -4.95 13.64 7.72
N ILE A 44 -3.97 13.47 6.82
CA ILE A 44 -2.73 12.75 7.09
C ILE A 44 -1.61 13.75 7.40
N THR A 45 -0.96 13.55 8.54
CA THR A 45 0.21 14.33 8.97
C THR A 45 1.50 13.79 8.34
N PRO A 46 2.61 14.58 8.35
CA PRO A 46 3.91 14.11 7.84
C PRO A 46 4.40 12.83 8.53
N ASP A 47 4.23 12.70 9.85
CA ASP A 47 4.61 11.51 10.60
C ASP A 47 3.78 10.27 10.23
N GLU A 48 2.47 10.44 10.03
CA GLU A 48 1.60 9.38 9.55
C GLU A 48 1.94 8.98 8.11
N PHE A 49 2.32 9.93 7.27
CA PHE A 49 2.76 9.65 5.90
C PHE A 49 4.04 8.79 5.86
N GLU A 50 5.03 9.09 6.70
CA GLU A 50 6.23 8.25 6.83
C GLU A 50 5.88 6.84 7.33
N THR A 51 4.92 6.74 8.26
CA THR A 51 4.41 5.45 8.75
C THR A 51 3.71 4.67 7.63
N LEU A 52 2.88 5.33 6.83
CA LEU A 52 2.22 4.74 5.66
C LEU A 52 3.23 4.24 4.63
N LYS A 53 4.31 4.99 4.37
CA LYS A 53 5.39 4.54 3.47
C LYS A 53 6.12 3.31 4.01
N ALA A 54 6.41 3.26 5.30
CA ALA A 54 7.03 2.10 5.93
C ALA A 54 6.10 0.86 5.89
N GLU A 55 4.80 1.08 6.06
CA GLU A 55 3.78 0.03 5.98
C GLU A 55 3.65 -0.51 4.55
N ILE A 56 3.63 0.35 3.52
CA ILE A 56 3.70 -0.09 2.11
C ILE A 56 4.98 -0.89 1.86
N ASN A 57 6.14 -0.44 2.34
CA ASN A 57 7.39 -1.18 2.12
C ASN A 57 7.35 -2.57 2.76
N ARG A 58 6.72 -2.71 3.93
CA ARG A 58 6.47 -4.01 4.57
C ARG A 58 5.51 -4.89 3.74
N PHE A 59 4.49 -4.29 3.13
CA PHE A 59 3.54 -4.97 2.24
C PHE A 59 4.04 -5.16 0.80
N ALA A 60 5.13 -4.50 0.40
CA ALA A 60 5.83 -4.75 -0.86
C ALA A 60 6.87 -5.88 -0.73
N GLU A 61 7.25 -6.26 0.50
CA GLU A 61 8.09 -7.41 0.81
C GLU A 61 7.38 -8.73 1.23
N PRO A 62 6.16 -9.09 0.77
CA PRO A 62 5.65 -10.45 0.88
C PRO A 62 5.97 -11.19 -0.41
N HIS A 63 6.89 -12.15 -0.31
CA HIS A 63 7.00 -13.31 -1.20
C HIS A 63 7.26 -13.02 -2.69
N ALA A 64 8.49 -12.60 -3.03
CA ALA A 64 9.09 -12.91 -4.34
C ALA A 64 9.44 -14.42 -4.45
N GLY A 65 8.57 -15.32 -3.98
CA GLY A 65 8.97 -16.70 -3.70
C GLY A 65 7.86 -17.74 -3.52
N ASP A 66 6.67 -17.59 -4.12
CA ASP A 66 5.70 -18.70 -4.12
C ASP A 66 4.84 -18.87 -5.39
N ASP A 67 5.27 -18.33 -6.54
CA ASP A 67 4.66 -18.64 -7.85
C ASP A 67 5.47 -19.68 -8.67
N ALA A 68 6.44 -20.36 -8.04
CA ALA A 68 7.41 -21.16 -8.77
C ALA A 68 7.50 -22.63 -8.35
N GLN A 69 6.48 -23.31 -7.79
CA GLN A 69 6.67 -24.74 -7.54
C GLN A 69 5.44 -25.67 -7.40
N GLN A 70 4.38 -25.58 -8.20
CA GLN A 70 3.44 -26.72 -8.33
C GLN A 70 2.94 -26.94 -9.77
N ALA A 71 3.88 -27.27 -10.66
CA ALA A 71 3.60 -28.00 -11.90
C ALA A 71 4.71 -29.04 -12.17
N THR A 72 4.98 -29.90 -11.18
CA THR A 72 5.65 -31.18 -11.42
C THR A 72 5.34 -32.14 -10.28
N THR A 73 4.56 -33.19 -10.57
CA THR A 73 4.45 -34.51 -9.92
C THR A 73 3.08 -35.07 -10.37
N GLY A 74 2.95 -36.12 -11.17
CA GLY A 74 3.87 -37.02 -11.85
C GLY A 74 3.05 -37.90 -12.79
#